data_AF-A0A842QAA9-F1
#
_entry.id   AF-A0A842QAA9-F1
#
_cell.length_a   1.000
_cell.length_b   1.000
_cell.length_c   1.000
_cell.angle_alpha   90.00
_cell.angle_beta   90.00
_cell.angle_gamma   90.00
#
_symmetry.space_group_name_H-M   'P 1'
#
loop_
_entity.id
_entity.type
_entity.pdbx_description
1 polymer ?
#
loop_
_entity_poly.entity_id
_entity_poly.type
_entity_poly.pdbx_seq_one_letter_code
_entity_poly.pdbx_strand_id
1 'polypeptide(L)'
;MIRREAVFSFLVTIVVGLSLLSVALPTLQTKETILAEIELSGVNEDTISLSSHKAETSGYTPHSNIVITSNADFAAEASAEGWPGDGSALNPYIISGLEISTTDICIYIKDTSVHFEIQDCYFSAPSTTGTAAVEFWYVTNGKVSNCISDASRGGEGFLIAG
;
A
#
# COMPACT_ATOMS: atom_id res chain seq x y z
N MET A 1 8.08 73.66 33.98
CA MET A 1 8.56 72.58 34.88
C MET A 1 7.54 71.45 34.81
N ILE A 2 7.71 70.59 33.80
CA ILE A 2 6.79 69.49 33.47
C ILE A 2 6.82 68.49 34.63
N ARG A 3 5.73 68.43 35.40
CA ARG A 3 5.62 67.64 36.63
C ARG A 3 5.75 66.16 36.28
N ARG A 4 6.76 65.52 36.89
CA ARG A 4 7.18 64.12 36.74
C ARG A 4 6.07 63.07 36.92
N GLU A 5 4.93 63.47 37.46
CA GLU A 5 3.70 62.70 37.63
C GLU A 5 3.13 62.17 36.29
N ALA A 6 3.23 62.94 35.20
CA ALA A 6 2.67 62.55 33.90
C ALA A 6 3.48 61.43 33.21
N VAL A 7 4.79 61.36 33.46
CA VAL A 7 5.68 60.37 32.85
C VAL A 7 5.55 59.00 33.53
N PHE A 8 5.31 58.99 34.85
CA PHE A 8 5.09 57.75 35.60
C PHE A 8 3.75 57.09 35.28
N SER A 9 2.70 57.88 35.01
CA SER A 9 1.38 57.37 34.60
C SER A 9 1.39 56.74 33.20
N PHE A 10 2.21 57.27 32.28
CA PHE A 10 2.34 56.76 30.91
C PHE A 10 3.14 55.46 30.82
N LEU A 11 4.12 55.26 31.71
CA LEU A 11 4.94 54.04 31.73
C LEU A 11 4.22 52.84 32.34
N VAL A 12 3.35 53.04 33.34
CA VAL A 12 2.58 51.95 33.96
C VAL A 12 1.49 51.42 33.01
N THR A 13 0.91 52.27 32.15
CA THR A 13 -0.06 51.83 31.14
C THR A 13 0.57 51.06 29.98
N ILE A 14 1.80 51.41 29.57
CA ILE A 14 2.52 50.67 28.52
C ILE A 14 2.85 49.23 28.97
N VAL A 15 3.22 49.02 30.24
CA VAL A 15 3.58 47.68 30.75
C VAL A 15 2.35 46.77 30.93
N VAL A 16 1.19 47.33 31.32
CA VAL A 16 -0.07 46.56 31.40
C VAL A 16 -0.63 46.25 30.00
N GLY A 17 -0.41 47.13 29.03
CA GLY A 17 -0.79 46.88 27.63
C GLY A 17 0.05 45.82 26.92
N LEU A 18 1.35 45.70 27.25
CA LEU A 18 2.24 44.71 26.63
C LEU A 18 2.12 43.30 27.23
N SER A 19 1.50 43.15 28.41
CA SER A 19 1.27 41.84 29.04
C SER A 19 0.01 41.11 28.51
N LEU A 20 -0.74 41.73 27.60
CA LEU A 20 -1.88 41.12 26.91
C LEU A 20 -1.57 40.56 25.51
N LEU A 21 -0.32 40.66 25.02
CA LEU A 21 0.04 40.23 23.66
C LEU A 21 0.84 38.91 23.60
N SER A 22 0.73 38.05 24.62
CA SER A 22 1.41 36.74 24.63
C SER A 22 0.47 35.53 24.77
N VAL A 23 -0.84 35.70 24.63
CA VAL A 23 -1.80 34.57 24.68
C VAL A 23 -2.73 34.55 23.46
N ALA A 24 -2.12 34.63 22.28
CA ALA A 24 -2.81 34.28 21.04
C ALA A 24 -1.84 33.55 20.12
N LEU A 25 -1.49 32.31 20.48
CA LEU A 25 -1.19 31.34 19.44
C LEU A 25 -2.49 31.18 18.65
N PRO A 26 -2.50 31.44 17.33
CA PRO A 26 -3.63 31.03 16.52
C PRO A 26 -3.74 29.52 16.68
N THR A 27 -4.76 29.07 17.40
CA THR A 27 -5.19 27.68 17.34
C THR A 27 -5.42 27.40 15.86
N LEU A 28 -4.57 26.54 15.29
CA LEU A 28 -4.68 26.06 13.93
C LEU A 28 -6.00 25.30 13.83
N GLN A 29 -7.05 26.04 13.54
CA GLN A 29 -8.39 25.52 13.35
C GLN A 29 -8.51 25.15 11.88
N THR A 30 -8.15 23.91 11.57
CA THR A 30 -8.77 23.14 10.49
C THR A 30 -8.58 21.66 10.75
N LYS A 31 -9.70 20.93 10.75
CA LYS A 31 -9.86 19.46 10.71
C LYS A 31 -10.25 18.76 12.02
N GLU A 32 -11.09 19.41 12.82
CA GLU A 32 -11.99 18.73 13.77
C GLU A 32 -13.42 19.24 13.52
N THR A 33 -13.83 19.27 12.25
CA THR A 33 -15.23 19.50 11.85
C THR A 33 -15.81 18.19 11.35
N ILE A 34 -16.01 17.21 12.23
CA ILE A 34 -17.06 16.18 12.10
C ILE A 34 -17.44 15.70 13.51
N LEU A 35 -18.08 16.56 14.30
CA LEU A 35 -18.97 16.14 15.39
C LEU A 35 -20.20 17.06 15.43
N ALA A 36 -20.76 17.34 14.24
CA ALA A 36 -22.11 17.85 14.14
C ALA A 36 -23.04 16.62 14.18
N GLU A 37 -23.62 16.40 15.36
CA GLU A 37 -25.00 15.94 15.56
C GLU A 37 -25.66 15.31 14.31
N ILE A 38 -25.52 13.99 14.16
CA ILE A 38 -26.56 13.25 13.43
C ILE A 38 -27.77 13.27 14.36
N GLU A 39 -28.60 14.31 14.22
CA GLU A 39 -29.98 14.24 14.66
C GLU A 39 -30.64 13.08 13.93
N LEU A 40 -30.88 12.01 14.69
CA LEU A 40 -31.49 10.77 14.27
C LEU A 40 -32.95 11.02 13.84
N SER A 41 -33.16 11.40 12.58
CA SER A 41 -34.47 11.34 11.94
C SER A 41 -34.32 10.89 10.47
N GLY A 42 -34.15 9.59 10.27
CA GLY A 42 -34.28 8.99 8.94
C GLY A 42 -33.20 8.00 8.49
N VAL A 43 -32.45 7.38 9.40
CA VAL A 43 -31.59 6.25 9.00
C VAL A 43 -32.46 5.01 8.81
N ASN A 44 -32.77 4.72 7.56
CA ASN A 44 -33.22 3.40 7.13
C ASN A 44 -32.07 2.40 7.30
N GLU A 45 -32.35 1.24 7.89
CA GLU A 45 -31.42 0.13 8.17
C GLU A 45 -30.68 -0.43 6.92
N ASP A 46 -30.91 0.12 5.73
CA ASP A 46 -30.38 -0.40 4.46
C ASP A 46 -29.13 0.35 3.93
N THR A 47 -28.60 1.39 4.59
CA THR A 47 -27.52 2.22 4.00
C THR A 47 -26.24 2.43 4.82
N ILE A 48 -25.89 1.51 5.72
CA ILE A 48 -24.51 1.47 6.27
C ILE A 48 -23.81 0.20 5.80
N SER A 49 -23.53 0.13 4.49
CA SER A 49 -22.45 -0.71 4.02
C SER A 49 -21.13 -0.01 4.34
N LEU A 50 -20.57 -0.32 5.52
CA LEU A 50 -19.16 -0.11 5.78
C LEU A 50 -18.40 -1.02 4.82
N SER A 51 -18.21 -0.59 3.57
CA SER A 51 -17.25 -1.21 2.69
C SER A 51 -15.89 -1.02 3.36
N SER A 52 -15.45 -2.09 4.02
CA SER A 52 -14.05 -2.33 4.34
C SER A 52 -13.22 -1.72 3.22
N HIS A 53 -12.28 -0.83 3.55
CA HIS A 53 -11.25 -0.41 2.61
C HIS A 53 -10.32 -1.60 2.31
N LYS A 54 -10.87 -2.74 1.87
CA LYS A 54 -10.16 -3.67 1.02
C LYS A 54 -10.07 -2.91 -0.29
N ALA A 55 -8.88 -2.46 -0.65
CA ALA A 55 -8.63 -1.82 -1.93
C ALA A 55 -9.34 -2.65 -3.01
N GLU A 56 -10.36 -2.08 -3.65
CA GLU A 56 -11.05 -2.71 -4.76
C GLU A 56 -10.05 -2.75 -5.92
N THR A 57 -9.27 -3.82 -5.97
CA THR A 57 -8.35 -4.28 -7.02
C THR A 57 -9.14 -4.68 -8.27
N SER A 58 -10.11 -3.86 -8.68
CA SER A 58 -11.16 -4.16 -9.66
C SER A 58 -10.70 -4.36 -11.12
N GLY A 59 -9.42 -4.64 -11.34
CA GLY A 59 -8.83 -4.94 -12.66
C GLY A 59 -8.04 -6.25 -12.73
N TYR A 60 -7.86 -6.98 -11.63
CA TYR A 60 -7.09 -8.22 -11.60
C TYR A 60 -8.01 -9.44 -11.44
N THR A 61 -7.57 -10.59 -11.95
CA THR A 61 -8.27 -11.87 -11.83
C THR A 61 -7.79 -12.59 -10.57
N PRO A 62 -8.67 -12.88 -9.60
CA PRO A 62 -8.27 -13.63 -8.40
C PRO A 62 -7.69 -15.01 -8.76
N HIS A 63 -6.56 -15.35 -8.15
CA HIS A 63 -5.85 -16.60 -8.39
C HIS A 63 -5.27 -17.15 -7.08
N SER A 64 -5.15 -18.47 -6.98
CA SER A 64 -4.43 -19.13 -5.88
C SER A 64 -2.93 -18.85 -5.95
N ASN A 65 -2.17 -19.27 -4.93
CA ASN A 65 -0.72 -19.22 -5.03
C ASN A 65 -0.21 -20.07 -6.21
N ILE A 66 0.84 -19.59 -6.87
CA ILE A 66 1.49 -20.29 -7.99
C ILE A 66 2.79 -20.89 -7.50
N VAL A 67 2.99 -22.19 -7.74
CA VAL A 67 4.18 -22.93 -7.33
C VAL A 67 4.70 -23.71 -8.53
N ILE A 68 5.88 -23.34 -9.02
CA ILE A 68 6.57 -24.00 -10.13
C ILE A 68 7.92 -24.52 -9.64
N THR A 69 8.21 -25.79 -9.87
CA THR A 69 9.40 -26.48 -9.32
C THR A 69 10.31 -27.11 -10.37
N SER A 70 9.98 -26.97 -11.66
CA SER A 70 10.84 -27.41 -12.76
C SER A 70 10.40 -26.81 -14.11
N ASN A 71 11.20 -26.98 -15.16
CA ASN A 71 10.79 -26.66 -16.54
C ASN A 71 9.52 -27.41 -16.97
N ALA A 72 9.36 -28.67 -16.55
CA ALA A 72 8.20 -29.49 -16.92
C ALA A 72 6.93 -29.02 -16.20
N ASP A 73 7.07 -28.63 -14.94
CA ASP A 73 6.01 -28.05 -14.11
C ASP A 73 5.54 -26.71 -14.71
N PHE A 74 6.49 -25.87 -15.14
CA PHE A 74 6.17 -24.62 -15.83
C PHE A 74 5.33 -24.86 -17.09
N ALA A 75 5.76 -25.78 -17.97
CA ALA A 75 5.02 -26.07 -19.19
C ALA A 75 3.63 -26.66 -18.93
N ALA A 76 3.50 -27.49 -17.89
CA ALA A 76 2.22 -28.07 -17.49
C ALA A 76 1.25 -26.99 -16.98
N GLU A 77 1.71 -26.14 -16.06
CA GLU A 77 0.89 -25.07 -15.48
C GLU A 77 0.53 -24.01 -16.54
N ALA A 78 1.49 -23.60 -17.37
CA ALA A 78 1.23 -22.67 -18.46
C ALA A 78 0.17 -23.21 -19.44
N SER A 79 0.20 -24.51 -19.73
CA SER A 79 -0.82 -25.14 -20.57
C SER A 79 -2.18 -25.24 -19.87
N ALA A 80 -2.20 -25.43 -18.55
CA ALA A 80 -3.43 -25.56 -17.76
C ALA A 80 -4.14 -24.21 -17.60
N GLU A 81 -3.37 -23.17 -17.29
CA GLU A 81 -3.85 -21.80 -17.08
C GLU A 81 -4.02 -21.02 -18.40
N GLY A 82 -3.49 -21.55 -19.51
CA GLY A 82 -3.54 -20.88 -20.80
C GLY A 82 -2.63 -19.66 -20.89
N TRP A 83 -1.51 -19.66 -20.15
CA TRP A 83 -0.51 -18.60 -20.25
C TRP A 83 0.15 -18.62 -21.64
N PRO A 84 0.21 -17.47 -22.34
CA PRO A 84 0.85 -17.41 -23.64
C PRO A 84 2.36 -17.59 -23.50
N GLY A 85 3.00 -18.05 -24.58
CA GLY A 85 4.44 -18.32 -24.62
C GLY A 85 4.77 -19.80 -24.74
N ASP A 86 6.05 -20.10 -24.99
CA ASP A 86 6.61 -21.46 -24.98
C ASP A 86 7.84 -21.60 -24.07
N GLY A 87 8.19 -20.52 -23.35
CA GLY A 87 9.33 -20.49 -22.44
C GLY A 87 10.68 -20.31 -23.14
N SER A 88 10.71 -20.09 -24.46
CA SER A 88 11.94 -19.74 -25.18
C SER A 88 12.28 -18.25 -25.02
N ALA A 89 13.53 -17.88 -25.29
CA ALA A 89 13.97 -16.48 -25.24
C ALA A 89 13.18 -15.53 -26.17
N LEU A 90 12.65 -16.06 -27.28
CA LEU A 90 11.87 -15.28 -28.24
C LEU A 90 10.37 -15.25 -27.88
N ASN A 91 9.91 -16.17 -27.04
CA ASN A 91 8.50 -16.35 -26.70
C ASN A 91 8.36 -16.80 -25.24
N PRO A 92 8.71 -15.93 -24.27
CA PRO A 92 8.66 -16.26 -22.84
C PRO A 92 7.22 -16.54 -22.39
N TYR A 93 7.05 -17.34 -21.34
CA TYR A 93 5.75 -17.48 -20.70
C TYR A 93 5.32 -16.17 -20.03
N ILE A 94 4.06 -15.76 -20.19
CA ILE A 94 3.54 -14.53 -19.59
C ILE A 94 2.51 -14.85 -18.52
N ILE A 95 2.82 -14.53 -17.27
CA ILE A 95 1.90 -14.59 -16.13
C ILE A 95 1.45 -13.16 -15.88
N SER A 96 0.16 -12.85 -16.09
CA SER A 96 -0.30 -11.47 -16.01
C SER A 96 -1.74 -11.28 -15.56
N GLY A 97 -2.03 -10.10 -15.03
CA GLY A 97 -3.39 -9.70 -14.67
C GLY A 97 -3.94 -10.44 -13.45
N LEU A 98 -3.08 -11.02 -12.61
CA LEU A 98 -3.51 -11.86 -11.47
C LEU A 98 -3.53 -11.08 -10.16
N GLU A 99 -4.54 -11.34 -9.33
CA GLU A 99 -4.58 -10.98 -7.92
C GLU A 99 -4.34 -12.24 -7.09
N ILE A 100 -3.24 -12.28 -6.34
CA ILE A 100 -2.93 -13.41 -5.46
C ILE A 100 -2.86 -12.88 -4.03
N SER A 101 -3.81 -13.34 -3.20
CA SER A 101 -3.86 -13.02 -1.79
C SER A 101 -3.73 -14.29 -0.96
N THR A 102 -2.64 -14.41 -0.21
CA THR A 102 -2.31 -15.60 0.60
C THR A 102 -1.51 -15.20 1.83
N THR A 103 -1.47 -16.03 2.87
CA THR A 103 -0.58 -15.83 4.02
C THR A 103 0.84 -16.34 3.79
N ASP A 104 1.08 -16.96 2.63
CA ASP A 104 2.37 -17.53 2.21
C ASP A 104 2.94 -16.72 1.03
N ILE A 105 3.92 -17.29 0.32
CA ILE A 105 4.47 -16.75 -0.93
C ILE A 105 3.39 -16.81 -2.02
N CYS A 106 3.16 -15.70 -2.73
CA CYS A 106 2.18 -15.64 -3.83
C CYS A 106 2.66 -16.43 -5.05
N ILE A 107 3.92 -16.21 -5.45
CA ILE A 107 4.54 -16.92 -6.59
C ILE A 107 5.89 -17.47 -6.16
N TYR A 108 6.02 -18.80 -6.18
CA TYR A 108 7.26 -19.51 -5.91
C TYR A 108 7.72 -20.24 -7.16
N ILE A 109 8.86 -19.86 -7.74
CA ILE A 109 9.41 -20.49 -8.94
C ILE A 109 10.82 -21.00 -8.65
N LYS A 110 11.04 -22.30 -8.91
CA LYS A 110 12.30 -22.98 -8.61
C LYS A 110 12.76 -23.89 -9.75
N ASP A 111 14.08 -24.07 -9.84
CA ASP A 111 14.76 -25.05 -10.70
C ASP A 111 14.32 -24.96 -12.18
N THR A 112 14.25 -23.73 -12.68
CA THR A 112 13.83 -23.47 -14.07
C THR A 112 14.80 -22.59 -14.83
N SER A 113 15.03 -22.97 -16.08
CA SER A 113 15.83 -22.21 -17.04
C SER A 113 15.00 -21.62 -18.19
N VAL A 114 13.68 -21.83 -18.18
CA VAL A 114 12.79 -21.24 -19.19
C VAL A 114 12.70 -19.73 -19.01
N HIS A 115 12.39 -19.02 -20.08
CA HIS A 115 12.14 -17.58 -20.06
C HIS A 115 10.70 -17.29 -19.67
N PHE A 116 10.49 -16.37 -18.73
CA PHE A 116 9.16 -15.97 -18.31
C PHE A 116 9.11 -14.52 -17.81
N GLU A 117 7.93 -13.91 -17.91
CA GLU A 117 7.64 -12.58 -17.40
C GLU A 117 6.38 -12.62 -16.52
N ILE A 118 6.51 -12.12 -15.30
CA ILE A 118 5.38 -11.83 -14.41
C ILE A 118 5.10 -10.34 -14.53
N GLN A 119 3.93 -9.97 -15.03
CA GLN A 119 3.61 -8.58 -15.29
C GLN A 119 2.19 -8.20 -14.90
N ASP A 120 1.98 -6.95 -14.52
CA ASP A 120 0.64 -6.41 -14.26
C ASP A 120 -0.15 -7.31 -13.28
N CYS A 121 0.45 -7.64 -12.14
CA CYS A 121 -0.17 -8.44 -11.09
C CYS A 121 -0.28 -7.66 -9.77
N TYR A 122 -1.21 -8.09 -8.92
CA TYR A 122 -1.37 -7.61 -7.55
C TYR A 122 -1.13 -8.74 -6.55
N PHE A 123 -0.24 -8.50 -5.60
CA PHE A 123 0.13 -9.46 -4.56
C PHE A 123 -0.24 -8.91 -3.19
N SER A 124 -0.95 -9.72 -2.39
CA SER A 124 -1.23 -9.42 -1.00
C SER A 124 -0.78 -10.60 -0.15
N ALA A 125 0.40 -10.45 0.46
CA ALA A 125 0.99 -11.44 1.32
C ALA A 125 1.33 -10.83 2.70
N PRO A 126 0.38 -10.80 3.64
CA PRO A 126 0.65 -10.41 5.02
C PRO A 126 1.46 -11.52 5.72
N SER A 127 2.72 -11.67 5.33
CA SER A 127 3.67 -12.60 5.95
C SER A 127 4.16 -12.02 7.27
N THR A 128 4.19 -12.87 8.30
CA THR A 128 4.79 -12.53 9.60
C THR A 128 6.28 -12.92 9.67
N THR A 129 6.77 -13.68 8.68
CA THR A 129 8.10 -14.28 8.65
C THR A 129 9.08 -13.55 7.74
N GLY A 130 8.64 -12.48 7.05
CA GLY A 130 9.49 -11.66 6.19
C GLY A 130 9.78 -12.29 4.82
N THR A 131 8.93 -13.21 4.36
CA THR A 131 8.99 -13.78 3.00
C THR A 131 8.55 -12.76 1.96
N ALA A 132 9.16 -12.82 0.76
CA ALA A 132 8.75 -11.97 -0.35
C ALA A 132 7.45 -12.49 -0.97
N ALA A 133 6.71 -11.60 -1.64
CA ALA A 133 5.50 -12.00 -2.36
C ALA A 133 5.83 -12.93 -3.54
N VAL A 134 6.99 -12.71 -4.17
CA VAL A 134 7.49 -13.53 -5.27
C VAL A 134 8.91 -13.97 -4.95
N GLU A 135 9.17 -15.27 -5.05
CA GLU A 135 10.48 -15.86 -4.75
C GLU A 135 10.96 -16.75 -5.91
N PHE A 136 12.22 -16.53 -6.30
CA PHE A 136 12.92 -17.30 -7.33
C PHE A 136 14.11 -18.03 -6.71
N TRP A 137 14.21 -19.34 -6.93
CA TRP A 137 15.31 -20.18 -6.48
C TRP A 137 15.91 -20.96 -7.65
N TYR A 138 17.21 -20.76 -7.93
CA TYR A 138 17.85 -21.42 -9.09
C TYR A 138 17.14 -21.11 -10.42
N VAL A 139 16.82 -19.83 -10.64
CA VAL A 139 16.16 -19.33 -11.84
C VAL A 139 17.12 -18.44 -12.63
N THR A 140 17.19 -18.61 -13.95
CA THR A 140 18.12 -17.83 -14.79
C THR A 140 17.48 -16.78 -15.69
N ASN A 141 16.20 -16.91 -16.02
CA ASN A 141 15.56 -16.14 -17.10
C ASN A 141 14.18 -15.56 -16.73
N GLY A 142 13.95 -15.30 -15.44
CA GLY A 142 12.72 -14.67 -14.95
C GLY A 142 12.79 -13.15 -14.95
N LYS A 143 11.71 -12.50 -15.37
CA LYS A 143 11.52 -11.04 -15.30
C LYS A 143 10.24 -10.73 -14.56
N VAL A 144 10.25 -9.65 -13.77
CA VAL A 144 9.03 -9.14 -13.14
C VAL A 144 8.89 -7.64 -13.39
N SER A 145 7.71 -7.20 -13.82
CA SER A 145 7.44 -5.80 -14.21
C SER A 145 6.02 -5.37 -13.82
N ASN A 146 5.81 -4.07 -13.57
CA ASN A 146 4.47 -3.48 -13.37
C ASN A 146 3.53 -4.17 -12.36
N CYS A 147 4.06 -4.85 -11.34
CA CYS A 147 3.21 -5.44 -10.31
C CYS A 147 3.19 -4.58 -9.06
N ILE A 148 2.16 -4.79 -8.25
CA ILE A 148 1.92 -4.09 -6.99
C ILE A 148 1.94 -5.15 -5.88
N SER A 149 2.70 -4.91 -4.81
CA SER A 149 2.68 -5.76 -3.62
C SER A 149 2.23 -4.97 -2.41
N ASP A 150 1.09 -5.35 -1.84
CA ASP A 150 0.61 -4.88 -0.54
C ASP A 150 1.10 -5.85 0.55
N ALA A 151 2.40 -5.75 0.86
CA ALA A 151 3.03 -6.52 1.92
C ALA A 151 3.07 -5.68 3.20
N SER A 152 2.36 -6.13 4.24
CA SER A 152 2.30 -5.43 5.52
C SER A 152 3.57 -5.67 6.34
N ARG A 153 4.47 -4.68 6.31
CA ARG A 153 5.65 -4.40 7.18
C ARG A 153 7.05 -4.75 6.62
N GLY A 154 7.80 -3.70 6.30
CA GLY A 154 9.17 -3.49 6.83
C GLY A 154 10.35 -4.22 6.21
N GLY A 155 10.16 -5.04 5.18
CA GLY A 155 11.27 -5.64 4.42
C GLY A 155 11.06 -5.41 2.93
N GLU A 156 12.06 -4.85 2.27
CA GLU A 156 12.12 -4.82 0.81
C GLU A 156 11.96 -6.24 0.28
N GLY A 157 11.00 -6.49 -0.61
CA GLY A 157 10.77 -7.87 -1.02
C GLY A 157 9.66 -8.01 -2.03
N PHE A 158 9.66 -7.17 -3.06
CA PHE A 158 8.89 -7.50 -4.25
C PHE A 158 9.40 -8.82 -4.84
N LEU A 159 10.73 -9.03 -4.85
CA LEU A 159 11.41 -10.24 -5.32
C LEU A 159 12.56 -10.61 -4.38
N ILE A 160 12.68 -11.90 -4.05
CA ILE A 160 13.95 -12.49 -3.59
C ILE A 160 14.43 -13.44 -4.68
N ALA A 161 15.64 -13.20 -5.20
CA ALA A 161 16.31 -14.09 -6.15
C ALA A 161 17.53 -14.73 -5.46
N GLY A 162 17.54 -16.07 -5.40
CA GLY A 162 18.59 -16.90 -4.80
C GLY A 162 19.21 -17.88 -5.78
#